data_AF-A0A838SKG9-F1
#
_entry.id   AF-A0A838SKG9-F1
#
_cell.length_a   1.000
_cell.length_b   1.000
_cell.length_c   1.000
_cell.angle_alpha   90.00
_cell.angle_beta   90.00
_cell.angle_gamma   90.00
#
_symmetry.space_group_name_H-M   'P 1'
#
loop_
_entity.id
_entity.type
_entity.pdbx_description
1 polymer ?
#
loop_
_entity_poly.entity_id
_entity_poly.type
_entity_poly.pdbx_seq_one_letter_code
_entity_poly.pdbx_strand_id
1 'polypeptide(L)' 'DQAEQGYDVEELLRRRQPGRPTMGSAVATVESVRLDPELKRDLLLRAAEEQTSVSEVIRTAVRQYLHAG' A
#
# COMPACT_ATOMS: atom_id res chain seq x y z
N ASP A 1 11.72 24.08 22.83
CA ASP A 1 13.18 23.93 22.77
C ASP A 1 13.68 22.57 22.25
N GLN A 2 12.81 21.64 21.79
CA GLN A 2 13.26 20.37 21.20
C GLN A 2 13.65 20.45 19.71
N ALA A 3 13.52 21.62 19.07
CA ALA A 3 13.82 21.80 17.65
C ALA A 3 15.31 22.04 17.34
N GLU A 4 16.16 22.21 18.36
CA GLU A 4 17.60 22.46 18.19
C GLU A 4 18.47 21.20 18.39
N GLN A 5 17.89 20.09 18.84
CA GLN A 5 18.59 18.81 18.95
C GLN A 5 18.57 18.14 17.57
N GLY A 6 19.61 18.39 16.78
CA GLY A 6 19.82 17.70 15.51
C GLY A 6 19.80 16.19 15.70
N TYR A 7 19.09 15.48 14.82
CA TYR A 7 19.04 14.02 14.84
C TYR A 7 20.44 13.42 14.64
N ASP A 8 20.77 12.37 15.38
CA ASP A 8 21.97 11.58 15.15
C ASP A 8 21.88 10.91 13.76
N VAL A 9 22.62 11.48 12.81
CA VAL A 9 22.64 11.04 11.42
C VAL A 9 23.18 9.61 11.29
N GLU A 10 24.10 9.19 12.17
CA GLU A 10 24.64 7.84 12.14
C GLU A 10 23.60 6.80 12.57
N GLU A 11 22.78 7.14 13.57
CA GLU A 11 21.67 6.31 14.01
C GLU A 11 20.61 6.14 12.91
N LEU A 12 20.30 7.22 12.19
CA LEU A 12 19.37 7.19 11.05
C LEU A 12 19.88 6.33 9.89
N LEU A 13 21.18 6.38 9.61
CA LEU A 13 21.81 5.55 8.58
C LEU A 13 21.81 4.07 8.97
N ARG A 14 22.09 3.74 10.24
CA ARG A 14 22.00 2.35 10.76
C ARG A 14 20.58 1.79 10.71
N ARG A 15 19.58 2.64 10.88
CA ARG A 15 18.15 2.27 10.83
C ARG A 15 17.57 2.21 9.42
N ARG A 16 18.35 2.51 8.37
CA ARG A 16 17.87 2.36 6.98
C ARG A 16 17.57 0.89 6.70
N GLN A 17 16.29 0.56 6.82
CA GLN A 17 15.73 -0.64 6.21
C GLN A 17 15.97 -0.60 4.70
N PRO A 18 16.14 -1.75 4.03
CA PRO A 18 16.03 -1.81 2.57
C PRO A 18 14.72 -1.13 2.14
N GLY A 19 14.68 -0.63 0.90
CA GLY A 19 13.58 0.20 0.39
C GLY A 19 12.18 -0.45 0.45
N ARG A 20 11.26 -0.01 -0.40
CA ARG A 20 9.91 -0.59 -0.40
C ARG A 20 9.96 -2.12 -0.53
N PRO A 21 9.31 -2.89 0.38
CA PRO A 21 9.32 -4.35 0.31
C PRO A 21 8.78 -4.85 -1.03
N THR A 22 9.31 -5.98 -1.48
CA THR A 22 8.85 -6.65 -2.69
C THR A 22 7.42 -7.18 -2.51
N MET A 23 6.65 -7.22 -3.60
CA MET A 23 5.38 -7.95 -3.65
C MET A 23 5.47 -8.98 -4.77
N GLY A 24 5.73 -10.24 -4.42
CA GLY A 24 6.02 -11.30 -5.38
C GLY A 24 7.48 -11.27 -5.85
N SER A 25 7.71 -11.40 -7.16
CA SER A 25 9.05 -11.53 -7.76
C SER A 25 9.84 -10.21 -7.83
N ALA A 26 9.21 -9.06 -7.57
CA ALA A 26 9.83 -7.75 -7.72
C ALA A 26 9.24 -6.71 -6.75
N VAL A 27 9.82 -5.51 -6.75
CA VAL A 27 9.27 -4.35 -6.04
C VAL A 27 7.94 -3.95 -6.68
N ALA A 28 6.91 -3.73 -5.86
CA ALA A 28 5.62 -3.26 -6.35
C ALA A 28 5.68 -1.80 -6.84
N THR A 29 5.06 -1.53 -7.99
CA THR A 29 4.74 -0.18 -8.43
C THR A 29 3.39 0.28 -7.88
N VAL A 30 3.18 1.60 -7.80
CA VAL A 30 1.90 2.18 -7.40
C VAL A 30 1.25 2.75 -8.65
N GLU A 31 0.15 2.13 -9.07
CA GLU A 31 -0.63 2.60 -10.20
C GLU A 31 -1.81 3.45 -9.72
N SER A 32 -2.02 4.61 -10.33
CA SER A 32 -3.16 5.48 -10.03
C SER A 32 -4.40 5.03 -10.81
N VAL A 33 -5.51 4.77 -10.11
CA VAL A 33 -6.78 4.35 -10.72
C VAL A 33 -7.87 5.37 -10.38
N ARG A 34 -8.68 5.74 -11.38
CA ARG A 34 -9.85 6.58 -11.17
C ARG A 34 -11.05 5.70 -10.83
N LEU A 35 -11.66 5.99 -9.69
CA LEU A 35 -12.84 5.29 -9.21
C LEU A 35 -13.95 6.33 -9.08
N ASP A 36 -15.16 5.99 -9.52
CA ASP A 36 -16.33 6.77 -9.16
C ASP A 36 -16.58 6.68 -7.63
N PRO A 37 -17.32 7.63 -7.04
CA PRO A 37 -17.53 7.67 -5.60
C PRO A 37 -18.23 6.42 -5.03
N GLU A 38 -19.12 5.79 -5.79
CA GLU A 38 -19.88 4.62 -5.34
C GLU A 38 -18.97 3.41 -5.28
N LEU A 39 -18.19 3.15 -6.33
CA LEU A 39 -17.21 2.07 -6.36
C LEU A 39 -16.15 2.23 -5.26
N LYS A 40 -15.68 3.46 -5.00
CA LYS A 40 -14.76 3.72 -3.90
C LYS A 40 -15.38 3.38 -2.54
N ARG A 41 -16.65 3.73 -2.32
CA ARG A 41 -17.37 3.41 -1.09
C ARG A 41 -17.48 1.91 -0.89
N ASP A 42 -17.85 1.19 -1.95
CA ASP A 42 -18.06 -0.26 -1.86
C ASP A 42 -16.74 -1.00 -1.60
N LEU A 43 -15.63 -0.53 -2.20
CA LEU A 43 -14.29 -1.05 -1.89
C LEU A 43 -13.88 -0.78 -0.43
N LEU A 44 -14.22 0.38 0.13
CA LEU A 44 -13.94 0.71 1.54
C LEU A 44 -14.74 -0.17 2.49
N LEU A 45 -16.04 -0.35 2.22
CA LEU A 45 -16.89 -1.24 3.00
C LEU A 45 -16.34 -2.66 2.98
N ARG A 46 -15.97 -3.16 1.80
CA ARG A 46 -15.43 -4.51 1.70
C ARG A 46 -14.10 -4.68 2.42
N ALA A 47 -13.21 -3.71 2.28
CA ALA A 47 -11.93 -3.72 2.99
C ALA A 47 -12.13 -3.77 4.52
N ALA A 48 -13.12 -3.04 5.04
CA ALA A 48 -13.46 -3.05 6.46
C ALA A 48 -14.05 -4.40 6.92
N GLU A 49 -14.97 -4.98 6.14
CA GLU A 49 -15.56 -6.30 6.42
C GLU A 49 -14.50 -7.41 6.42
N GLU A 50 -13.58 -7.39 5.46
CA GLU A 50 -12.52 -8.38 5.30
C GLU A 50 -11.26 -8.08 6.16
N GLN A 51 -11.29 -7.01 6.97
CA GLN A 51 -10.16 -6.54 7.77
C GLN A 51 -8.84 -6.41 6.98
N THR A 52 -8.96 -5.93 5.73
CA THR A 52 -7.85 -5.81 4.79
C THR A 52 -7.75 -4.38 4.24
N SER A 53 -6.79 -4.15 3.35
CA SER A 53 -6.65 -2.84 2.68
C SER A 53 -7.46 -2.78 1.39
N VAL A 54 -7.91 -1.58 1.02
CA VAL A 54 -8.55 -1.32 -0.28
C VAL A 54 -7.68 -1.81 -1.44
N SER A 55 -6.36 -1.61 -1.36
CA SER A 55 -5.43 -2.09 -2.38
C SER A 55 -5.41 -3.62 -2.50
N GLU A 56 -5.63 -4.37 -1.41
CA GLU A 56 -5.71 -5.83 -1.47
C GLU A 56 -7.03 -6.31 -2.07
N VAL A 57 -8.14 -5.65 -1.74
CA VAL A 57 -9.44 -5.90 -2.38
C VAL A 57 -9.33 -5.68 -3.89
N ILE A 58 -8.75 -4.54 -4.32
CA ILE A 58 -8.52 -4.24 -5.74
C ILE A 58 -7.63 -5.30 -6.39
N ARG A 59 -6.50 -5.65 -5.78
CA ARG A 59 -5.60 -6.68 -6.34
C ARG A 59 -6.29 -8.02 -6.50
N THR A 60 -7.09 -8.42 -5.52
CA THR A 60 -7.84 -9.68 -5.55
C THR A 60 -8.88 -9.68 -6.65
N ALA A 61 -9.66 -8.59 -6.78
CA ALA A 61 -10.65 -8.43 -7.85
C ALA A 61 -10.00 -8.50 -9.24
N VAL A 62 -8.87 -7.81 -9.45
CA VAL A 62 -8.12 -7.85 -10.72
C VAL A 62 -7.59 -9.25 -11.01
N ARG A 63 -7.01 -9.96 -10.02
CA ARG A 63 -6.56 -11.36 -10.20
C ARG A 63 -7.73 -12.26 -10.61
N GLN A 64 -8.86 -12.17 -9.91
CA GLN A 64 -10.04 -12.98 -10.21
C GLN A 64 -10.57 -12.70 -11.62
N TYR A 65 -10.66 -11.42 -12.01
CA TYR A 65 -11.08 -11.03 -13.35
C TYR A 65 -10.18 -11.61 -14.45
N LEU A 66 -8.85 -11.59 -14.25
CA LEU A 66 -7.88 -12.12 -15.22
C LEU A 66 -7.86 -13.65 -15.32
N HIS A 67 -8.31 -14.36 -14.27
CA HIS A 67 -8.39 -15.83 -14.25
C HIS A 67 -9.77 -16.38 -14.63
N ALA A 68 -10.80 -15.54 -14.73
CA ALA A 68 -12.17 -15.94 -15.03
C ALA A 68 -12.48 -16.04 -16.55
N GLY A 69 -11.51 -15.76 -17.41
CA GLY A 69 -11.59 -15.91 -18.87
C GLY A 69 -10.75 -17.09 -19.36
#